data_AF-A0A1W1YVV5-F1
#
_entry.id   AF-A0A1W1YVV5-F1
#
_cell.length_a   1.000
_cell.length_b   1.000
_cell.length_c   1.000
_cell.angle_alpha   90.00
_cell.angle_beta   90.00
_cell.angle_gamma   90.00
#
_symmetry.space_group_name_H-M   'P 1'
#
loop_
_entity.id
_entity.type
_entity.pdbx_description
1 polymer ?
#
loop_
_entity_poly.entity_id
_entity_poly.type
_entity_poly.pdbx_seq_one_letter_code
_entity_poly.pdbx_strand_id
1 'polypeptide(L)'
;MNRPILFNGSMNMQIKILDKVYECENQIAAVGAIFDQVQQLLTQSNTSLSSFEIDGVKLYSNYDQYIVEHIENIKIVVIHVKTLKELMDDTLSSINEYLVRAIPEIDKMVDEFYQGASQNTWDKFAQLLEGLQFIIDSLNTIGDNQHWYYNASQLGLVKQDILRQIVMLQVAMENEDRVKLSDVLLYEIIPTFRALIKEITVNNDYGQVQ
;
A
#
# COMPACT_ATOMS: atom_id res chain seq x y z
N MET A 1 -65.71 1.79 3.77
CA MET A 1 -64.69 0.84 4.25
C MET A 1 -63.41 1.10 3.50
N ASN A 2 -62.52 1.93 4.05
CA ASN A 2 -61.18 2.15 3.53
C ASN A 2 -60.25 1.14 4.18
N ARG A 3 -59.68 0.22 3.39
CA ARG A 3 -58.45 -0.47 3.80
C ARG A 3 -57.28 0.42 3.42
N PRO A 4 -56.34 0.73 4.32
CA PRO A 4 -55.10 1.38 3.93
C PRO A 4 -54.29 0.38 3.08
N ILE A 5 -53.85 0.83 1.92
CA ILE A 5 -52.79 0.17 1.17
C ILE A 5 -51.51 0.44 1.97
N LEU A 6 -51.01 -0.57 2.67
CA LEU A 6 -49.66 -0.53 3.24
C LEU A 6 -48.70 -0.56 2.05
N PHE A 7 -48.12 0.60 1.71
CA PHE A 7 -46.89 0.65 0.96
C PHE A 7 -45.80 0.04 1.84
N ASN A 8 -45.57 -1.26 1.71
CA ASN A 8 -44.28 -1.84 2.07
C ASN A 8 -43.29 -1.42 0.98
N GLY A 9 -42.81 -0.18 1.06
CA GLY A 9 -41.62 0.23 0.33
C GLY A 9 -40.43 -0.44 0.99
N SER A 10 -40.10 -1.66 0.58
CA SER A 10 -38.79 -2.23 0.87
C SER A 10 -37.76 -1.23 0.35
N MET A 11 -36.99 -0.58 1.24
CA MET A 11 -35.85 0.20 0.78
C MET A 11 -34.85 -0.80 0.23
N ASN A 12 -34.69 -0.80 -1.09
CA ASN A 12 -33.68 -1.61 -1.75
C ASN A 12 -32.32 -0.90 -1.65
N MET A 13 -31.29 -1.68 -1.37
CA MET A 13 -29.90 -1.23 -1.38
C MET A 13 -29.44 -1.00 -2.82
N GLN A 14 -28.69 0.08 -3.02
CA GLN A 14 -27.93 0.33 -4.23
C GLN A 14 -26.46 0.00 -4.01
N ILE A 15 -25.89 -0.87 -4.86
CA ILE A 15 -24.45 -1.16 -4.89
C ILE A 15 -23.87 -0.58 -6.18
N LYS A 16 -22.86 0.28 -6.06
CA LYS A 16 -22.24 1.00 -7.18
C LYS A 16 -20.78 0.59 -7.31
N ILE A 17 -20.34 0.29 -8.53
CA ILE A 17 -18.95 -0.04 -8.84
C ILE A 17 -18.67 0.39 -10.29
N LEU A 18 -17.55 1.08 -10.52
CA LEU A 18 -17.22 1.64 -11.83
C LEU A 18 -18.42 2.47 -12.37
N ASP A 19 -18.92 2.13 -13.56
CA ASP A 19 -20.09 2.72 -14.22
C ASP A 19 -21.40 1.96 -13.96
N LYS A 20 -21.38 0.91 -13.12
CA LYS A 20 -22.54 0.05 -12.86
C LYS A 20 -23.23 0.38 -11.54
N VAL A 21 -24.55 0.24 -11.57
CA VAL A 21 -25.42 0.33 -10.40
C VAL A 21 -26.29 -0.92 -10.36
N TYR A 22 -26.25 -1.60 -9.21
CA TYR A 22 -27.07 -2.75 -8.90
C TYR A 22 -28.08 -2.36 -7.83
N GLU A 23 -29.30 -2.91 -7.93
CA GLU A 23 -30.32 -2.81 -6.89
C GLU A 23 -30.63 -4.20 -6.35
N CYS A 24 -30.67 -4.34 -5.03
CA CYS A 24 -31.01 -5.61 -4.39
C CYS A 24 -31.77 -5.38 -3.09
N GLU A 25 -32.47 -6.42 -2.62
CA GLU A 25 -33.04 -6.40 -1.28
C GLU A 25 -31.91 -6.37 -0.24
N ASN A 26 -32.21 -5.80 0.93
CA ASN A 26 -31.32 -5.72 2.08
C ASN A 26 -31.22 -7.08 2.78
N GLN A 27 -30.76 -8.09 2.05
CA GLN A 27 -30.62 -9.47 2.51
C GLN A 27 -29.26 -10.02 2.09
N ILE A 28 -28.63 -10.79 3.00
CA ILE A 28 -27.26 -11.29 2.83
C ILE A 28 -27.11 -12.07 1.51
N ALA A 29 -28.09 -12.90 1.17
CA ALA A 29 -28.07 -13.69 -0.06
C ALA A 29 -28.11 -12.82 -1.32
N ALA A 30 -28.91 -11.75 -1.31
CA ALA A 30 -29.05 -10.85 -2.45
C ALA A 30 -27.77 -10.01 -2.64
N VAL A 31 -27.21 -9.48 -1.56
CA VAL A 31 -25.92 -8.76 -1.58
C VAL A 31 -24.78 -9.68 -2.03
N GLY A 32 -24.73 -10.91 -1.50
CA GLY A 32 -23.72 -11.91 -1.88
C GLY A 32 -23.72 -12.21 -3.39
N ALA A 33 -24.90 -12.36 -4.00
CA ALA A 33 -25.01 -12.58 -5.44
C ALA A 33 -24.54 -11.37 -6.29
N ILE A 34 -24.64 -10.15 -5.76
CA ILE A 34 -24.04 -8.96 -6.41
C ILE A 34 -22.52 -8.98 -6.23
N PHE A 35 -22.00 -9.40 -5.07
CA PHE A 35 -20.56 -9.44 -4.83
C PHE A 35 -19.85 -10.49 -5.69
N ASP A 36 -20.51 -11.62 -5.99
CA ASP A 36 -20.00 -12.57 -6.99
C ASP A 36 -19.85 -11.92 -8.38
N GLN A 37 -20.81 -11.08 -8.78
CA GLN A 37 -20.74 -10.32 -10.04
C GLN A 37 -19.67 -9.23 -10.00
N VAL A 38 -19.51 -8.56 -8.85
CA VAL A 38 -18.43 -7.60 -8.60
C VAL A 38 -17.08 -8.27 -8.80
N GLN A 39 -16.87 -9.46 -8.23
CA GLN A 39 -15.60 -10.19 -8.36
C GLN A 39 -15.27 -10.53 -9.82
N GLN A 40 -16.28 -10.93 -10.61
CA GLN A 40 -16.12 -11.13 -12.05
C GLN A 40 -15.76 -9.82 -12.77
N LEU A 41 -16.41 -8.70 -12.41
CA LEU A 41 -16.14 -7.39 -13.00
C LEU A 41 -14.73 -6.89 -12.69
N LEU A 42 -14.25 -7.06 -11.46
CA LEU A 42 -12.87 -6.74 -11.06
C LEU A 42 -11.86 -7.49 -11.92
N THR A 43 -12.10 -8.79 -12.13
CA THR A 43 -11.24 -9.65 -12.95
C THR A 43 -11.23 -9.21 -14.42
N GLN A 44 -12.39 -8.91 -15.00
CA GLN A 44 -12.52 -8.46 -16.40
C GLN A 44 -11.93 -7.07 -16.63
N SER A 45 -11.99 -6.19 -15.64
CA SER A 45 -11.47 -4.82 -15.72
C SER A 45 -10.01 -4.68 -15.30
N ASN A 46 -9.36 -5.78 -14.88
CA ASN A 46 -8.01 -5.77 -14.32
C ASN A 46 -7.85 -4.76 -13.17
N THR A 47 -8.87 -4.67 -12.32
CA THR A 47 -8.88 -3.80 -11.14
C THR A 47 -9.01 -4.63 -9.87
N SER A 48 -8.56 -4.07 -8.76
CA SER A 48 -8.67 -4.65 -7.43
C SER A 48 -9.51 -3.75 -6.54
N LEU A 49 -10.22 -4.39 -5.61
CA LEU A 49 -10.96 -3.68 -4.58
C LEU A 49 -10.03 -2.82 -3.73
N SER A 50 -10.38 -1.55 -3.55
CA SER A 50 -9.61 -0.61 -2.72
C SER A 50 -10.34 -0.27 -1.42
N SER A 51 -11.62 0.10 -1.49
CA SER A 51 -12.40 0.44 -0.30
C SER A 51 -13.90 0.39 -0.59
N PHE A 52 -14.68 0.33 0.47
CA PHE A 52 -16.12 0.50 0.46
C PHE A 52 -16.47 1.87 1.02
N GLU A 53 -17.53 2.48 0.53
CA GLU A 53 -18.17 3.64 1.14
C GLU A 53 -19.65 3.32 1.32
N ILE A 54 -20.05 3.12 2.57
CA ILE A 54 -21.39 2.65 2.93
C ILE A 54 -22.12 3.81 3.60
N ASP A 55 -23.16 4.33 2.93
CA ASP A 55 -23.92 5.52 3.35
C ASP A 55 -23.01 6.71 3.72
N GLY A 56 -21.91 6.89 2.97
CA GLY A 56 -20.92 7.95 3.18
C GLY A 56 -19.80 7.61 4.17
N VAL A 57 -19.82 6.42 4.80
CA VAL A 57 -18.75 5.95 5.70
C VAL A 57 -17.75 5.11 4.91
N LYS A 58 -16.51 5.61 4.80
CA LYS A 58 -15.44 4.90 4.10
C LYS A 58 -14.80 3.82 4.97
N LEU A 59 -14.72 2.60 4.44
CA LEU A 59 -14.18 1.41 5.06
C LEU A 59 -13.10 0.78 4.17
N TYR A 60 -11.92 0.54 4.74
CA TYR A 60 -10.80 -0.10 4.04
C TYR A 60 -10.66 -1.59 4.35
N SER A 61 -11.32 -2.07 5.41
CA SER A 61 -11.33 -3.46 5.85
C SER A 61 -12.64 -3.77 6.59
N ASN A 62 -12.90 -5.06 6.85
CA ASN A 62 -14.06 -5.55 7.61
C ASN A 62 -15.43 -5.10 7.05
N TYR A 63 -15.51 -4.78 5.76
CA TYR A 63 -16.75 -4.36 5.11
C TYR A 63 -17.81 -5.47 5.13
N ASP A 64 -17.42 -6.74 5.05
CA ASP A 64 -18.35 -7.88 5.14
C ASP A 64 -19.10 -7.90 6.48
N GLN A 65 -18.35 -7.74 7.58
CA GLN A 65 -18.93 -7.68 8.93
C GLN A 65 -19.83 -6.46 9.07
N TYR A 66 -19.37 -5.29 8.63
CA TYR A 66 -20.16 -4.06 8.69
C TYR A 66 -21.49 -4.21 7.95
N ILE A 67 -21.46 -4.77 6.75
CA ILE A 67 -22.67 -5.01 5.94
C ILE A 67 -23.61 -5.95 6.68
N VAL A 68 -23.13 -7.07 7.21
CA VAL A 68 -23.98 -8.03 7.94
C VAL A 68 -24.66 -7.39 9.15
N GLU A 69 -23.92 -6.59 9.92
CA GLU A 69 -24.43 -5.94 11.14
C GLU A 69 -25.45 -4.83 10.84
N HIS A 70 -25.38 -4.18 9.68
CA HIS A 70 -26.19 -3.01 9.35
C HIS A 70 -27.14 -3.23 8.17
N ILE A 71 -27.25 -4.46 7.67
CA ILE A 71 -27.84 -4.75 6.35
C ILE A 71 -29.24 -4.16 6.18
N GLU A 72 -30.07 -4.20 7.22
CA GLU A 72 -31.46 -3.72 7.18
C GLU A 72 -31.59 -2.22 6.88
N ASN A 73 -30.54 -1.43 7.14
CA ASN A 73 -30.57 0.03 7.05
C ASN A 73 -29.71 0.61 5.93
N ILE A 74 -28.79 -0.19 5.36
CA ILE A 74 -27.86 0.28 4.33
C ILE A 74 -28.65 0.68 3.08
N LYS A 75 -28.42 1.90 2.58
CA LYS A 75 -29.06 2.38 1.35
C LYS A 75 -28.12 2.35 0.17
N ILE A 76 -26.88 2.78 0.36
CA ILE A 76 -25.91 2.91 -0.72
C ILE A 76 -24.58 2.31 -0.28
N VAL A 77 -24.04 1.46 -1.14
CA VAL A 77 -22.67 0.97 -1.08
C VAL A 77 -21.95 1.43 -2.35
N VAL A 78 -20.85 2.16 -2.21
CA VAL A 78 -19.96 2.49 -3.32
C VAL A 78 -18.67 1.70 -3.16
N ILE A 79 -18.35 0.88 -4.15
CA ILE A 79 -17.14 0.07 -4.20
C ILE A 79 -16.11 0.83 -5.02
N HIS A 80 -15.07 1.27 -4.35
CA HIS A 80 -13.92 1.93 -4.96
C HIS A 80 -12.88 0.89 -5.35
N VAL A 81 -12.39 0.97 -6.58
CA VAL A 81 -11.42 0.04 -7.16
C VAL A 81 -10.18 0.78 -7.61
N LYS A 82 -9.06 0.07 -7.73
CA LYS A 82 -7.81 0.58 -8.28
C LYS A 82 -7.22 -0.39 -9.29
N THR A 83 -6.63 0.15 -10.34
CA THR A 83 -5.75 -0.59 -11.25
C THR A 83 -4.46 -0.98 -10.54
N LEU A 84 -3.74 -1.96 -11.10
CA LEU A 84 -2.41 -2.31 -10.59
C LEU A 84 -1.44 -1.11 -10.60
N LYS A 85 -1.54 -0.25 -11.63
CA LYS A 85 -0.73 0.97 -11.72
C LYS A 85 -1.01 1.93 -10.55
N GLU A 86 -2.27 2.20 -10.24
CA GLU A 86 -2.64 3.08 -9.13
C GLU A 86 -2.19 2.51 -7.77
N LEU A 87 -2.28 1.20 -7.57
CA LEU A 87 -1.77 0.55 -6.36
C LEU A 87 -0.25 0.69 -6.23
N MET A 88 0.47 0.60 -7.33
CA MET A 88 1.92 0.80 -7.33
C MET A 88 2.31 2.25 -7.10
N ASP A 89 1.53 3.20 -7.59
CA ASP A 89 1.71 4.64 -7.30
C ASP A 89 1.50 4.93 -5.81
N ASP A 90 0.45 4.36 -5.19
CA ASP A 90 0.25 4.46 -3.74
C ASP A 90 1.43 3.84 -2.97
N THR A 91 1.96 2.72 -3.48
CA THR A 91 3.11 2.03 -2.89
C THR A 91 4.36 2.90 -2.93
N LEU A 92 4.64 3.56 -4.06
CA LEU A 92 5.73 4.52 -4.18
C LEU A 92 5.56 5.72 -3.23
N SER A 93 4.33 6.22 -3.08
CA SER A 93 4.04 7.27 -2.10
C SER A 93 4.32 6.81 -0.67
N SER A 94 3.89 5.60 -0.32
CA SER A 94 4.13 5.00 1.00
C SER A 94 5.61 4.78 1.30
N ILE A 95 6.38 4.34 0.29
CA ILE A 95 7.84 4.24 0.38
C ILE A 95 8.45 5.61 0.62
N ASN A 96 8.07 6.62 -0.15
CA ASN A 96 8.60 7.98 0.03
C ASN A 96 8.38 8.50 1.46
N GLU A 97 7.17 8.34 1.99
CA GLU A 97 6.85 8.70 3.36
C GLU A 97 7.68 7.93 4.39
N TYR A 98 7.88 6.62 4.19
CA TYR A 98 8.75 5.81 5.02
C TYR A 98 10.19 6.34 5.01
N LEU A 99 10.77 6.57 3.81
CA LEU A 99 12.16 7.02 3.66
C LEU A 99 12.41 8.35 4.37
N VAL A 100 11.48 9.30 4.25
CA VAL A 100 11.55 10.62 4.92
C VAL A 100 11.61 10.47 6.45
N ARG A 101 10.87 9.52 7.02
CA ARG A 101 10.91 9.23 8.46
C ARG A 101 12.13 8.37 8.87
N ALA A 102 12.56 7.46 8.01
CA ALA A 102 13.63 6.53 8.30
C ALA A 102 15.00 7.22 8.35
N ILE A 103 15.29 8.15 7.43
CA ILE A 103 16.58 8.87 7.38
C ILE A 103 17.00 9.47 8.74
N PRO A 104 16.18 10.31 9.42
CA PRO A 104 16.58 10.87 10.71
C PRO A 104 16.65 9.83 11.84
N GLU A 105 15.93 8.71 11.75
CA GLU A 105 16.07 7.62 12.73
C GLU A 105 17.36 6.81 12.50
N ILE A 106 17.77 6.61 11.24
CA ILE A 106 19.05 6.00 10.90
C ILE A 106 20.21 6.87 11.38
N ASP A 107 20.12 8.19 11.21
CA ASP A 107 21.13 9.14 11.69
C ASP A 107 21.36 9.01 13.22
N LYS A 108 20.29 8.83 14.00
CA LYS A 108 20.39 8.54 15.43
C LYS A 108 20.98 7.16 15.72
N MET A 109 20.59 6.14 14.96
CA MET A 109 21.12 4.78 15.14
C MET A 109 22.63 4.71 14.88
N VAL A 110 23.14 5.49 13.92
CA VAL A 110 24.58 5.61 13.63
C VAL A 110 25.35 6.04 14.89
N ASP A 111 24.91 7.10 15.56
CA ASP A 111 25.53 7.55 16.81
C ASP A 111 25.44 6.50 17.93
N GLU A 112 24.29 5.82 18.04
CA GLU A 112 24.06 4.77 19.04
C GLU A 112 24.97 3.55 18.82
N PHE A 113 25.22 3.14 17.57
CA PHE A 113 26.11 2.02 17.27
C PHE A 113 27.59 2.33 17.60
N TYR A 114 28.05 3.57 17.43
CA TYR A 114 29.39 3.98 17.88
C TYR A 114 29.53 4.00 19.41
N GLN A 115 28.50 4.43 20.12
CA GLN A 115 28.55 4.62 21.58
C GLN A 115 28.18 3.36 22.39
N GLY A 116 27.50 2.41 21.75
CA GLY A 116 27.02 1.17 22.37
C GLY A 116 25.53 1.00 22.16
N ALA A 117 25.15 0.20 21.16
CA ALA A 117 23.76 -0.05 20.81
C ALA A 117 22.96 -0.69 21.95
N SER A 118 21.81 -0.10 22.23
CA SER A 118 20.82 -0.64 23.17
C SER A 118 19.95 -1.70 22.50
N GLN A 119 19.14 -2.44 23.28
CA GLN A 119 18.12 -3.32 22.69
C GLN A 119 17.16 -2.55 21.77
N ASN A 120 16.76 -1.34 22.15
CA ASN A 120 15.91 -0.49 21.33
C ASN A 120 16.58 -0.08 19.99
N THR A 121 17.90 0.12 20.00
CA THR A 121 18.68 0.36 18.77
C THR A 121 18.61 -0.85 17.84
N TRP A 122 18.75 -2.06 18.38
CA TRP A 122 18.63 -3.30 17.62
C TRP A 122 17.21 -3.53 17.09
N ASP A 123 16.18 -3.21 17.87
CA ASP A 123 14.78 -3.34 17.44
C ASP A 123 14.48 -2.39 16.27
N LYS A 124 14.96 -1.15 16.33
CA LYS A 124 14.86 -0.19 15.21
C LYS A 124 15.64 -0.65 13.99
N PHE A 125 16.81 -1.25 14.19
CA PHE A 125 17.59 -1.81 13.10
C PHE A 125 16.86 -2.98 12.42
N ALA A 126 16.20 -3.85 13.19
CA ALA A 126 15.35 -4.91 12.63
C ALA A 126 14.18 -4.34 11.79
N GLN A 127 13.51 -3.29 12.30
CA GLN A 127 12.46 -2.58 11.54
C GLN A 127 13.01 -1.96 10.24
N LEU A 128 14.24 -1.43 10.26
CA LEU A 128 14.90 -0.94 9.05
C LEU A 128 15.06 -2.07 8.03
N LEU A 129 15.52 -3.26 8.43
CA LEU A 129 15.68 -4.41 7.54
C LEU A 129 14.34 -4.84 6.92
N GLU A 130 13.26 -4.85 7.70
CA GLU A 130 11.90 -5.11 7.18
C GLU A 130 11.49 -4.05 6.15
N GLY A 131 11.76 -2.77 6.43
CA GLY A 131 11.52 -1.69 5.48
C GLY A 131 12.33 -1.81 4.19
N LEU A 132 13.60 -2.22 4.27
CA LEU A 132 14.44 -2.48 3.10
C LEU A 132 13.87 -3.62 2.24
N GLN A 133 13.42 -4.70 2.88
CA GLN A 133 12.79 -5.82 2.18
C GLN A 133 11.51 -5.37 1.46
N PHE A 134 10.64 -4.61 2.14
CA PHE A 134 9.43 -4.04 1.53
C PHE A 134 9.75 -3.15 0.31
N ILE A 135 10.79 -2.31 0.41
CA ILE A 135 11.24 -1.49 -0.71
C ILE A 135 11.70 -2.36 -1.88
N ILE A 136 12.52 -3.39 -1.62
CA ILE A 136 13.01 -4.29 -2.68
C ILE A 136 11.85 -4.99 -3.39
N ASP A 137 10.90 -5.54 -2.64
CA ASP A 137 9.76 -6.26 -3.21
C ASP A 137 8.90 -5.34 -4.07
N SER A 138 8.66 -4.11 -3.60
CA SER A 138 7.94 -3.09 -4.37
C SER A 138 8.68 -2.69 -5.65
N LEU A 139 10.00 -2.52 -5.57
CA LEU A 139 10.84 -2.21 -6.74
C LEU A 139 10.95 -3.38 -7.71
N ASN A 140 10.81 -4.63 -7.26
CA ASN A 140 10.68 -5.80 -8.15
C ASN A 140 9.40 -5.73 -8.96
N THR A 141 8.25 -5.49 -8.31
CA THR A 141 6.97 -5.33 -9.00
C THR A 141 7.00 -4.16 -10.00
N ILE A 142 7.69 -3.06 -9.66
CA ILE A 142 7.94 -1.96 -10.60
C ILE A 142 8.81 -2.38 -11.78
N GLY A 143 9.87 -3.16 -11.54
CA GLY A 143 10.71 -3.71 -12.60
C GLY A 143 9.92 -4.57 -13.59
N ASP A 144 9.03 -5.44 -13.08
CA ASP A 144 8.17 -6.29 -13.91
C ASP A 144 7.17 -5.48 -14.76
N ASN A 145 6.86 -4.26 -14.32
CA ASN A 145 5.95 -3.33 -14.99
C ASN A 145 6.66 -2.03 -15.43
N GLN A 146 7.93 -2.13 -15.81
CA GLN A 146 8.80 -0.97 -16.12
C GLN A 146 8.25 0.02 -17.16
N HIS A 147 7.39 -0.44 -18.07
CA HIS A 147 6.78 0.39 -19.12
C HIS A 147 5.90 1.52 -18.57
N TRP A 148 5.47 1.42 -17.30
CA TRP A 148 4.69 2.44 -16.62
C TRP A 148 5.51 3.59 -16.03
N TYR A 149 6.83 3.44 -15.92
CA TYR A 149 7.69 4.39 -15.22
C TYR A 149 8.88 4.77 -16.09
N TYR A 150 9.00 6.06 -16.42
CA TYR A 150 10.03 6.55 -17.34
C TYR A 150 11.45 6.34 -16.78
N ASN A 151 11.63 6.30 -15.45
CA ASN A 151 12.90 6.03 -14.76
C ASN A 151 12.99 4.63 -14.14
N ALA A 152 12.23 3.65 -14.63
CA ALA A 152 12.28 2.28 -14.13
C ALA A 152 13.72 1.72 -14.05
N SER A 153 14.59 2.07 -15.01
CA SER A 153 16.00 1.68 -14.97
C SER A 153 16.76 2.28 -13.77
N GLN A 154 16.50 3.53 -13.39
CA GLN A 154 17.15 4.17 -12.24
C GLN A 154 16.66 3.57 -10.93
N LEU A 155 15.34 3.31 -10.82
CA LEU A 155 14.76 2.56 -9.71
C LEU A 155 15.40 1.16 -9.60
N GLY A 156 15.67 0.51 -10.73
CA GLY A 156 16.40 -0.76 -10.80
C GLY A 156 17.84 -0.68 -10.27
N LEU A 157 18.56 0.41 -10.56
CA LEU A 157 19.92 0.63 -10.04
C LEU A 157 19.91 0.88 -8.53
N VAL A 158 18.99 1.71 -8.05
CA VAL A 158 18.79 1.95 -6.61
C VAL A 158 18.50 0.62 -5.88
N LYS A 159 17.67 -0.25 -6.44
CA LYS A 159 17.42 -1.59 -5.89
C LYS A 159 18.71 -2.41 -5.77
N GLN A 160 19.57 -2.39 -6.80
CA GLN A 160 20.86 -3.09 -6.76
C GLN A 160 21.79 -2.54 -5.68
N ASP A 161 21.79 -1.22 -5.47
CA ASP A 161 22.54 -0.59 -4.38
C ASP A 161 22.06 -1.09 -3.02
N ILE A 162 20.75 -1.10 -2.78
CA ILE A 162 20.16 -1.61 -1.53
C ILE A 162 20.58 -3.08 -1.29
N LEU A 163 20.50 -3.94 -2.31
CA LEU A 163 20.91 -5.34 -2.18
C LEU A 163 22.38 -5.49 -1.80
N ARG A 164 23.28 -4.69 -2.40
CA ARG A 164 24.70 -4.68 -2.02
C ARG A 164 24.91 -4.20 -0.58
N GLN A 165 24.16 -3.19 -0.17
CA GLN A 165 24.24 -2.64 1.18
C GLN A 165 23.75 -3.62 2.24
N ILE A 166 22.71 -4.40 1.97
CA ILE A 166 22.28 -5.50 2.85
C ILE A 166 23.42 -6.50 3.07
N VAL A 167 24.15 -6.87 2.02
CA VAL A 167 25.33 -7.74 2.16
C VAL A 167 26.42 -7.08 3.02
N MET A 168 26.65 -5.77 2.85
CA MET A 168 27.61 -5.03 3.68
C MET A 168 27.19 -4.97 5.16
N LEU A 169 25.90 -4.77 5.44
CA LEU A 169 25.34 -4.81 6.79
C LEU A 169 25.50 -6.20 7.41
N GLN A 170 25.19 -7.26 6.66
CA GLN A 170 25.36 -8.64 7.10
C GLN A 170 26.81 -8.93 7.49
N VAL A 171 27.77 -8.58 6.63
CA VAL A 171 29.21 -8.78 6.92
C VAL A 171 29.65 -8.00 8.15
N ALA A 172 29.14 -6.77 8.35
CA ALA A 172 29.44 -5.99 9.55
C ALA A 172 28.88 -6.66 10.81
N MET A 173 27.66 -7.19 10.75
CA MET A 173 27.04 -7.92 11.86
C MET A 173 27.77 -9.22 12.20
N GLU A 174 28.13 -10.03 11.20
CA GLU A 174 28.84 -11.29 11.39
C GLU A 174 30.23 -11.09 12.04
N ASN A 175 30.87 -9.96 11.75
CA ASN A 175 32.16 -9.60 12.35
C ASN A 175 32.03 -8.79 13.65
N GLU A 176 30.80 -8.55 14.13
CA GLU A 176 30.51 -7.67 15.26
C GLU A 176 31.10 -6.25 15.11
N ASP A 177 31.34 -5.81 13.87
CA ASP A 177 31.98 -4.55 13.53
C ASP A 177 30.94 -3.41 13.51
N ARG A 178 30.70 -2.83 14.68
CA ARG A 178 29.75 -1.73 14.87
C ARG A 178 30.16 -0.45 14.16
N VAL A 179 31.47 -0.23 13.98
CA VAL A 179 31.98 0.93 13.22
C VAL A 179 31.59 0.77 11.76
N LYS A 180 31.85 -0.41 11.19
CA LYS A 180 31.46 -0.69 9.81
C LYS A 180 29.94 -0.67 9.62
N LEU A 181 29.18 -1.19 10.58
CA LEU A 181 27.72 -1.13 10.54
C LEU A 181 27.23 0.33 10.47
N SER A 182 27.77 1.18 11.33
CA SER A 182 27.47 2.62 11.36
C SER A 182 27.87 3.31 10.04
N ASP A 183 29.04 2.99 9.51
CA ASP A 183 29.52 3.55 8.24
C ASP A 183 28.61 3.17 7.06
N VAL A 184 28.15 1.92 6.99
CA VAL A 184 27.22 1.47 5.93
C VAL A 184 25.89 2.21 6.03
N LEU A 185 25.36 2.37 7.24
CA LEU A 185 24.12 3.12 7.46
C LEU A 185 24.26 4.59 7.02
N LEU A 186 25.33 5.25 7.45
CA LEU A 186 25.57 6.67 7.23
C LEU A 186 25.93 7.00 5.77
N TYR A 187 26.89 6.26 5.20
CA TYR A 187 27.51 6.61 3.93
C TYR A 187 26.95 5.85 2.72
N GLU A 188 26.16 4.79 2.94
CA GLU A 188 25.59 4.01 1.84
C GLU A 188 24.05 4.06 1.87
N ILE A 189 23.42 3.64 2.98
CA ILE A 189 21.96 3.53 3.09
C ILE A 189 21.29 4.91 3.01
N ILE A 190 21.71 5.89 3.81
CA ILE A 190 21.12 7.24 3.78
C ILE A 190 21.23 7.87 2.38
N PRO A 191 22.39 7.87 1.69
CA PRO A 191 22.48 8.36 0.32
C PRO A 191 21.57 7.63 -0.66
N THR A 192 21.47 6.30 -0.58
CA THR A 192 20.57 5.52 -1.44
C THR A 192 19.09 5.82 -1.16
N PHE A 193 18.71 6.07 0.09
CA PHE A 193 17.36 6.51 0.44
C PHE A 193 17.03 7.87 -0.17
N ARG A 194 17.98 8.81 -0.16
CA ARG A 194 17.82 10.11 -0.81
C ARG A 194 17.72 10.00 -2.33
N ALA A 195 18.51 9.10 -2.93
CA ALA A 195 18.41 8.80 -4.36
C ALA A 195 17.03 8.23 -4.71
N LEU A 196 16.51 7.29 -3.90
CA LEU A 196 15.20 6.71 -4.11
C LEU A 196 14.08 7.76 -4.00
N ILE A 197 14.10 8.63 -2.98
CA ILE A 197 13.16 9.76 -2.84
C ILE A 197 13.15 10.61 -4.11
N LYS A 198 14.33 10.94 -4.63
CA LYS A 198 14.47 11.72 -5.86
C LYS A 198 13.78 11.02 -7.02
N GLU A 199 14.09 9.75 -7.27
CA GLU A 199 13.50 8.99 -8.39
C GLU A 199 11.98 8.80 -8.25
N ILE A 200 11.46 8.67 -7.03
CA ILE A 200 10.01 8.64 -6.79
C ILE A 200 9.38 10.00 -7.13
N THR A 201 9.99 11.10 -6.70
CA THR A 201 9.49 12.45 -6.98
C THR A 201 9.40 12.72 -8.47
N VAL A 202 10.40 12.30 -9.25
CA VAL A 202 10.37 12.55 -10.69
C VAL A 202 9.24 11.75 -11.39
N ASN A 203 8.87 10.57 -10.90
CA ASN A 203 7.67 9.87 -11.43
C ASN A 203 6.38 10.64 -11.16
N ASN A 204 6.28 11.36 -10.05
CA ASN A 204 5.12 12.18 -9.74
C ASN A 204 5.03 13.42 -10.65
N ASP A 205 6.18 13.98 -11.04
CA ASP A 205 6.26 15.22 -11.84
C ASP A 205 6.10 14.99 -13.36
N TYR A 206 6.52 13.83 -13.88
CA TYR A 206 6.52 13.52 -15.31
C TYR A 206 5.56 12.38 -15.68
N GLY A 207 4.56 12.14 -14.83
CA GLY A 207 3.63 11.03 -14.93
C GLY A 207 3.10 10.82 -16.35
N GLN A 208 3.34 9.61 -16.85
CA GLN A 208 2.89 8.99 -18.11
C GLN A 208 3.97 8.92 -19.20
N VAL A 209 4.52 7.71 -19.36
CA VAL A 209 5.02 7.26 -20.67
C VAL A 209 3.78 7.10 -21.55
N GLN A 210 3.73 7.82 -22.68
CA GLN A 210 2.66 7.73 -23.68
C GLN A 210 2.49 6.32 -24.23
#